data_AF-A0A1V5KCZ9-F1
#
_entry.id   AF-A0A1V5KCZ9-F1
#
_cell.length_a   1.000
_cell.length_b   1.000
_cell.length_c   1.000
_cell.angle_alpha   90.00
_cell.angle_beta   90.00
_cell.angle_gamma   90.00
#
_symmetry.space_group_name_H-M   'P 1'
#
loop_
_entity.id
_entity.type
_entity.pdbx_description
1 polymer ?
#
loop_
_entity_poly.entity_id
_entity_poly.type
_entity_poly.pdbx_seq_one_letter_code
_entity_poly.pdbx_strand_id
1 'polypeptide(L)'
;MIDPKTLVMYPPFVCRVLARRTVVENGKRKVVPISSEEIAIIAQVPHRRVLWISSQPNWLNVRVGDAIRFMSACGITNRNMWRNRWFLARSIGKAGGFAHLDQLPRVDRQRVSRMFVRHLSKWQESVKEIYGK
;
A
#
# COMPACT_ATOMS: atom_id res chain seq x y z
N MET A 1 3.45 -6.11 17.22
CA MET A 1 3.42 -4.64 17.32
C MET A 1 4.09 -4.06 16.07
N ILE A 2 3.47 -3.11 15.38
CA ILE A 2 4.09 -2.43 14.23
C ILE A 2 5.06 -1.38 14.78
N ASP A 3 6.34 -1.45 14.42
CA ASP A 3 7.36 -0.46 14.83
C ASP A 3 7.00 0.92 14.24
N PRO A 4 7.03 2.03 15.01
CA PRO A 4 6.84 3.39 14.49
C PRO A 4 7.60 3.70 13.19
N LYS A 5 8.82 3.16 13.01
CA LYS A 5 9.58 3.34 11.76
C LYS A 5 8.88 2.72 10.53
N THR A 6 8.11 1.67 10.74
CA THR A 6 7.27 1.01 9.72
C THR A 6 6.18 1.95 9.21
N LEU A 7 5.61 2.77 10.08
CA LEU A 7 4.57 3.74 9.70
C LEU A 7 5.13 4.81 8.78
N VAL A 8 6.38 5.23 8.97
CA VAL A 8 7.03 6.22 8.10
C VAL A 8 7.44 5.60 6.75
N MET A 9 7.97 4.37 6.77
CA MET A 9 8.35 3.67 5.53
C MET A 9 7.13 3.34 4.66
N TYR A 10 5.99 3.01 5.28
CA TYR A 10 4.77 2.63 4.60
C TYR A 10 3.64 3.59 4.96
N PRO A 11 3.62 4.80 4.36
CA PRO A 11 2.46 5.67 4.49
C PRO A 11 1.23 5.03 3.83
N PRO A 12 0.02 5.51 4.15
CA PRO A 12 -1.22 4.86 3.71
C PRO A 12 -1.33 4.61 2.20
N PHE A 13 -0.91 5.58 1.39
CA PHE A 13 -0.93 5.44 -0.07
C PHE A 13 0.04 4.36 -0.59
N VAL A 14 1.20 4.18 0.06
CA VAL A 14 2.16 3.12 -0.28
C VAL A 14 1.61 1.76 0.12
N CYS A 15 0.97 1.66 1.29
CA CYS A 15 0.27 0.45 1.70
C CYS A 15 -0.75 0.01 0.66
N ARG A 16 -1.52 0.95 0.14
CA ARG A 16 -2.55 0.68 -0.87
C ARG A 16 -1.96 0.17 -2.19
N VAL A 17 -0.83 0.71 -2.64
CA VAL A 17 -0.11 0.25 -3.84
C VAL A 17 0.41 -1.18 -3.67
N LEU A 18 0.81 -1.54 -2.45
CA LEU A 18 1.31 -2.86 -2.12
C LEU A 18 0.22 -3.90 -1.85
N ALA A 19 -1.02 -3.47 -1.61
CA ALA A 19 -2.13 -4.34 -1.29
C ALA A 19 -2.40 -5.32 -2.44
N ARG A 20 -1.93 -6.55 -2.25
CA ARG A 20 -1.97 -7.62 -3.25
C ARG A 20 -2.14 -8.97 -2.58
N ARG A 21 -2.80 -9.89 -3.27
CA ARG A 21 -2.96 -11.29 -2.85
C ARG A 21 -2.50 -12.23 -3.94
N THR A 22 -2.14 -13.44 -3.54
CA THR A 22 -1.87 -14.52 -4.47
C THR A 22 -3.17 -15.30 -4.69
N VAL A 23 -3.57 -15.46 -5.94
CA VAL A 23 -4.67 -16.32 -6.37
C VAL A 23 -4.12 -17.46 -7.22
N VAL A 24 -4.84 -18.58 -7.26
CA VAL A 24 -4.51 -19.71 -8.14
C VAL A 24 -5.55 -19.72 -9.26
N GLU A 25 -5.08 -19.50 -10.49
CA GLU A 25 -5.90 -19.45 -11.69
C GLU A 25 -5.31 -20.46 -12.69
N ASN A 26 -6.10 -21.46 -13.12
CA ASN A 26 -5.65 -22.55 -14.01
C ASN A 26 -4.36 -23.26 -13.50
N GLY A 27 -4.29 -23.54 -12.20
CA GLY A 27 -3.13 -24.18 -11.57
C GLY A 27 -1.89 -23.29 -11.42
N LYS A 28 -1.94 -22.03 -11.88
CA LYS A 28 -0.82 -21.08 -11.80
C LYS A 28 -1.07 -20.05 -10.71
N ARG A 29 -0.04 -19.75 -9.91
CA ARG A 29 -0.07 -18.67 -8.91
C ARG A 29 0.07 -17.32 -9.61
N LYS A 30 -0.89 -16.44 -9.38
CA LYS A 30 -0.91 -15.07 -9.91
C LYS A 30 -1.04 -14.08 -8.77
N VAL A 31 -0.30 -12.98 -8.84
CA VAL A 31 -0.40 -11.88 -7.89
C VAL A 31 -1.36 -10.85 -8.44
N VAL A 32 -2.44 -10.58 -7.71
CA VAL A 32 -3.49 -9.63 -8.10
C VAL A 32 -3.62 -8.54 -7.04
N PRO A 33 -3.92 -7.29 -7.42
CA PRO A 33 -4.16 -6.24 -6.46
C PRO A 33 -5.45 -6.52 -5.67
N ILE A 34 -5.52 -6.01 -4.44
CA ILE A 34 -6.72 -6.05 -3.61
C ILE A 34 -7.48 -4.73 -3.80
N SER A 35 -8.80 -4.78 -3.95
CA SER A 35 -9.67 -3.59 -4.07
C SER A 35 -9.89 -2.87 -2.72
N SER A 36 -10.37 -1.63 -2.75
CA SER A 36 -10.71 -0.87 -1.54
C SER A 36 -11.85 -1.51 -0.76
N GLU A 37 -12.78 -2.17 -1.45
CA GLU A 37 -13.89 -2.91 -0.85
C GLU A 37 -13.38 -4.14 -0.09
N GLU A 38 -12.50 -4.93 -0.70
CA GLU A 38 -11.87 -6.07 -0.04
C GLU A 38 -11.03 -5.63 1.17
N ILE A 39 -10.30 -4.52 1.07
CA ILE A 39 -9.57 -3.95 2.23
C ILE A 39 -10.55 -3.58 3.35
N ALA A 40 -11.71 -3.00 3.02
CA ALA A 40 -12.72 -2.62 4.01
C ALA A 40 -13.26 -3.84 4.77
N ILE A 41 -13.52 -4.93 4.04
CA ILE A 41 -13.97 -6.21 4.62
C ILE A 41 -12.89 -6.78 5.54
N ILE A 42 -11.64 -6.90 5.05
CA ILE A 42 -10.54 -7.51 5.82
C ILE A 42 -10.18 -6.67 7.05
N ALA A 43 -10.14 -5.35 6.90
CA ALA A 43 -9.80 -4.44 7.99
C ALA A 43 -10.93 -4.28 9.02
N GLN A 44 -12.16 -4.69 8.67
CA GLN A 44 -13.38 -4.36 9.42
C GLN A 44 -13.51 -2.86 9.66
N VAL A 45 -13.32 -2.09 8.59
CA VAL A 45 -13.40 -0.62 8.58
C VAL A 45 -14.36 -0.20 7.47
N PRO A 46 -15.25 0.79 7.67
CA PRO A 46 -16.15 1.24 6.63
C PRO A 46 -15.43 1.60 5.33
N HIS A 47 -16.00 1.23 4.18
CA HIS A 47 -15.37 1.45 2.87
C HIS A 47 -14.99 2.92 2.63
N ARG A 48 -15.86 3.88 3.02
CA ARG A 48 -15.56 5.32 2.95
C ARG A 48 -14.31 5.70 3.74
N ARG A 49 -14.09 5.07 4.89
CA ARG A 49 -12.92 5.31 5.74
C ARG A 49 -11.65 4.70 5.13
N VAL A 50 -11.72 3.54 4.49
CA VAL A 50 -10.61 2.97 3.69
C VAL A 50 -10.20 3.90 2.56
N LEU A 51 -11.16 4.45 1.82
CA LEU A 51 -10.89 5.42 0.75
C LEU A 51 -10.20 6.67 1.29
N TRP A 52 -10.63 7.17 2.45
CA TRP A 52 -10.02 8.33 3.10
C TRP A 52 -8.62 8.03 3.64
N ILE A 53 -8.40 6.87 4.29
CA ILE A 53 -7.07 6.44 4.77
C ILE A 53 -6.12 6.32 3.58
N SER A 54 -6.54 5.66 2.50
CA SER A 54 -5.75 5.48 1.28
C SER A 54 -5.32 6.80 0.62
N SER A 55 -6.03 7.90 0.91
CA SER A 55 -5.70 9.23 0.41
C SER A 55 -4.86 10.08 1.37
N GLN A 56 -4.42 9.54 2.51
CA GLN A 56 -3.56 10.28 3.43
C GLN A 56 -2.08 10.15 3.05
N PRO A 57 -1.30 11.25 3.13
CA PRO A 57 0.14 11.22 2.87
C PRO A 57 0.93 10.58 4.03
N ASN A 58 0.36 10.55 5.23
CA ASN A 58 0.97 10.01 6.44
C ASN A 58 -0.12 9.54 7.43
N TRP A 59 0.30 9.00 8.57
CA TRP A 59 -0.61 8.43 9.57
C TRP A 59 -1.09 9.44 10.64
N LEU A 60 -0.69 10.71 10.59
CA LEU A 60 -0.92 11.67 11.68
C LEU A 60 -2.40 11.81 12.07
N ASN A 61 -3.30 11.75 11.08
CA ASN A 61 -4.74 11.88 11.29
C ASN A 61 -5.47 10.54 11.40
N VAL A 62 -4.74 9.42 11.35
CA VAL A 62 -5.32 8.07 11.36
C VAL A 62 -5.16 7.49 12.77
N ARG A 63 -6.26 7.02 13.36
CA ARG A 63 -6.21 6.34 14.65
C ARG A 63 -5.28 5.13 14.55
N VAL A 64 -4.44 4.90 15.56
CA VAL A 64 -3.46 3.80 15.56
C VAL A 64 -4.12 2.45 15.30
N GLY A 65 -5.30 2.20 15.87
CA GLY A 65 -6.08 0.98 15.61
C GLY A 65 -6.48 0.81 14.14
N ASP A 66 -6.97 1.88 13.50
CA ASP A 66 -7.32 1.88 12.07
C ASP A 66 -6.07 1.65 11.21
N ALA A 67 -4.94 2.28 11.56
CA ALA A 67 -3.69 2.15 10.85
C ALA A 67 -3.19 0.70 10.84
N ILE A 68 -3.18 0.05 12.01
CA ILE A 68 -2.75 -1.36 12.14
C ILE A 68 -3.66 -2.29 11.32
N ARG A 69 -4.99 -2.13 11.43
CA ARG A 69 -5.95 -2.95 10.67
C ARG A 69 -5.80 -2.75 9.17
N PHE A 70 -5.67 -1.50 8.72
CA PHE A 70 -5.48 -1.16 7.31
C PHE A 70 -4.18 -1.74 6.77
N MET A 71 -3.05 -1.55 7.46
CA MET A 71 -1.76 -2.11 7.04
C MET A 71 -1.79 -3.63 6.94
N SER A 72 -2.40 -4.29 7.94
CA SER A 72 -2.57 -5.74 7.93
C SER A 72 -3.44 -6.19 6.75
N ALA A 73 -4.54 -5.48 6.46
CA ALA A 73 -5.41 -5.75 5.32
C ALA A 73 -4.71 -5.55 3.97
N CYS A 74 -3.75 -4.61 3.88
CA CYS A 74 -2.87 -4.46 2.73
C CYS A 74 -1.77 -5.53 2.65
N GLY A 75 -1.73 -6.49 3.59
CA GLY A 75 -0.71 -7.53 3.63
C GLY A 75 0.65 -7.03 4.09
N ILE A 76 0.72 -5.93 4.84
CA ILE A 76 1.97 -5.42 5.43
C ILE A 76 2.06 -5.90 6.87
N THR A 77 3.04 -6.77 7.10
CA THR A 77 3.33 -7.34 8.42
C THR A 77 4.84 -7.35 8.64
N ASN A 78 5.29 -7.38 9.90
CA ASN A 78 6.72 -7.45 10.22
C ASN A 78 7.44 -8.62 9.52
N ARG A 79 6.73 -9.73 9.28
CA ARG A 79 7.29 -10.95 8.64
C ARG A 79 7.59 -10.77 7.14
N ASN A 80 6.89 -9.86 6.46
CA ASN A 80 7.00 -9.70 5.01
C ASN A 80 7.45 -8.29 4.56
N MET A 81 7.90 -7.45 5.50
CA MET A 81 8.40 -6.10 5.19
C MET A 81 9.53 -6.12 4.17
N TRP A 82 10.47 -7.07 4.26
CA TRP A 82 11.56 -7.18 3.30
C TRP A 82 11.07 -7.47 1.87
N ARG A 83 10.03 -8.31 1.72
CA ARG A 83 9.41 -8.60 0.41
C ARG A 83 8.69 -7.37 -0.16
N ASN A 84 7.99 -6.63 0.70
CA ASN A 84 7.31 -5.40 0.31
C ASN A 84 8.30 -4.31 -0.10
N ARG A 85 9.41 -4.17 0.64
CA ARG A 85 10.50 -3.26 0.30
C ARG A 85 11.14 -3.63 -1.05
N TRP A 86 11.45 -4.91 -1.26
CA TRP A 86 12.03 -5.39 -2.50
C TRP A 86 11.10 -5.16 -3.70
N PHE A 87 9.80 -5.43 -3.52
CA PHE A 87 8.79 -5.16 -4.55
C PHE A 87 8.72 -3.67 -4.88
N LEU A 88 8.61 -2.78 -3.88
CA LEU A 88 8.63 -1.34 -4.09
C LEU A 88 9.88 -0.89 -4.86
N ALA A 89 11.07 -1.30 -4.41
CA ALA A 89 12.32 -0.93 -5.04
C ALA A 89 12.39 -1.37 -6.52
N ARG A 90 11.81 -2.53 -6.85
CA ARG A 90 11.78 -3.06 -8.21
C ARG A 90 10.72 -2.38 -9.09
N SER A 91 9.63 -1.90 -8.51
CA SER A 91 8.52 -1.25 -9.23
C SER A 91 8.74 0.24 -9.46
N ILE A 92 9.48 0.91 -8.57
CA ILE A 92 9.82 2.33 -8.69
C ILE A 92 10.86 2.53 -9.79
N GLY A 93 10.62 3.47 -10.71
CA GLY A 93 11.58 3.85 -11.76
C GLY A 93 11.57 2.99 -13.03
N LYS A 94 10.73 1.95 -13.11
CA LYS A 94 10.55 1.17 -14.34
C LYS A 94 9.41 1.69 -15.22
N ALA A 95 9.60 1.67 -16.54
CA ALA A 95 8.52 1.87 -17.50
C ALA A 95 7.43 0.81 -17.24
N GLY A 96 6.19 1.25 -17.02
CA GLY A 96 5.07 0.36 -16.63
C GLY A 96 5.02 -0.05 -15.15
N GLY A 97 5.92 0.45 -14.29
CA GLY A 97 6.08 0.13 -12.86
C GLY A 97 4.97 -0.67 -12.18
N PHE A 98 3.94 0.00 -11.68
CA PHE A 98 2.82 -0.60 -10.96
C PHE A 98 1.69 -1.11 -11.88
N ALA A 99 2.03 -1.71 -13.02
CA ALA A 99 1.07 -2.26 -14.00
C ALA A 99 0.06 -3.25 -13.37
N HIS A 100 0.39 -3.90 -12.26
CA HIS A 100 -0.58 -4.76 -11.57
C HIS A 100 -1.82 -3.98 -11.09
N LEU A 101 -1.72 -2.66 -10.89
CA LEU A 101 -2.85 -1.80 -10.55
C LEU A 101 -3.85 -1.64 -11.70
N ASP A 102 -3.52 -2.02 -12.94
CA ASP A 102 -4.47 -2.00 -14.06
C ASP A 102 -5.59 -3.03 -13.91
N GLN A 103 -5.40 -4.02 -13.03
CA GLN A 103 -6.43 -4.99 -12.67
C GLN A 103 -7.41 -4.44 -11.62
N LEU A 104 -7.17 -3.26 -11.06
CA LEU A 104 -8.12 -2.62 -10.13
C LEU A 104 -9.32 -2.03 -10.87
N PRO A 105 -10.48 -1.92 -10.20
CA PRO A 105 -11.58 -1.10 -10.69
C PRO A 105 -11.10 0.32 -11.04
N ARG A 106 -11.64 0.90 -12.12
CA ARG A 106 -11.17 2.19 -12.67
C ARG A 106 -11.05 3.29 -11.61
N VAL A 107 -12.04 3.39 -10.71
CA VAL A 107 -12.08 4.39 -9.65
C VAL A 107 -10.93 4.23 -8.66
N ASP A 108 -10.67 2.98 -8.25
CA ASP A 108 -9.57 2.63 -7.36
C ASP A 108 -8.23 2.96 -8.01
N ARG A 109 -8.00 2.48 -9.24
CA ARG A 109 -6.78 2.75 -9.99
C ARG A 109 -6.48 4.25 -10.09
N GLN A 110 -7.47 5.05 -10.50
CA GLN A 110 -7.29 6.49 -10.64
C GLN A 110 -6.96 7.18 -9.30
N ARG A 111 -7.51 6.72 -8.19
CA ARG A 111 -7.19 7.27 -6.86
C ARG A 111 -5.77 6.89 -6.44
N VAL A 112 -5.43 5.61 -6.53
CA VAL A 112 -4.12 5.08 -6.14
C VAL A 112 -3.01 5.74 -6.95
N SER A 113 -3.16 5.80 -8.28
CA SER A 113 -2.16 6.42 -9.15
C SER A 113 -1.99 7.91 -8.86
N ARG A 114 -3.07 8.67 -8.67
CA ARG A 114 -2.98 10.11 -8.34
C ARG A 114 -2.26 10.34 -7.01
N MET A 115 -2.61 9.57 -5.98
CA MET A 115 -1.99 9.69 -4.67
C MET A 115 -0.51 9.32 -4.72
N PHE A 116 -0.18 8.23 -5.39
CA PHE A 116 1.19 7.78 -5.53
C PHE A 116 2.04 8.82 -6.25
N VAL A 117 1.62 9.29 -7.43
CA VAL A 117 2.35 10.34 -8.18
C VAL A 117 2.53 11.62 -7.37
N ARG A 118 1.49 12.05 -6.64
CA ARG A 118 1.52 13.30 -5.86
C ARG A 118 2.51 13.26 -4.70
N HIS A 119 2.71 12.09 -4.08
CA HIS A 119 3.47 11.97 -2.83
C HIS A 119 4.77 11.16 -2.97
N LEU A 120 5.04 10.57 -4.13
CA LEU A 120 6.21 9.71 -4.36
C LEU A 120 7.53 10.41 -4.01
N SER A 121 7.79 11.59 -4.58
CA SER A 121 9.08 12.27 -4.40
C SER A 121 9.35 12.61 -2.94
N LYS A 122 8.36 13.18 -2.25
CA LYS A 122 8.45 13.51 -0.82
C LYS A 122 8.69 12.28 0.04
N TRP A 123 8.00 11.18 -0.26
CA TRP A 123 8.21 9.94 0.48
C TRP A 123 9.60 9.34 0.21
N GLN A 124 10.11 9.41 -1.02
CA GLN A 124 11.47 8.96 -1.33
C GLN A 124 12.53 9.76 -0.58
N GLU A 125 12.35 11.08 -0.46
CA GLU A 125 13.22 11.95 0.35
C GLU A 125 13.20 11.54 1.83
N SER A 126 12.01 11.39 2.42
CA SER A 126 11.88 10.96 3.82
C SER A 126 12.49 9.58 4.08
N VAL A 127 12.34 8.63 3.15
CA VAL A 127 12.96 7.30 3.28
C VAL A 127 14.48 7.39 3.20
N LYS A 128 15.03 8.23 2.32
CA LYS A 128 16.47 8.48 2.25
C LYS A 128 17.00 9.13 3.52
N GLU A 129 16.27 10.06 4.12
CA GLU A 129 16.69 10.70 5.37
C GLU A 129 16.76 9.71 6.55
N ILE A 130 15.79 8.79 6.63
CA ILE A 130 15.70 7.84 7.76
C ILE A 130 16.66 6.65 7.60
N TYR A 131 16.96 6.25 6.36
CA TYR A 131 17.69 5.01 6.07
C TYR A 131 18.94 5.19 5.20
N GLY A 132 19.18 6.40 4.68
CA GLY A 132 20.40 6.74 3.97
C GLY A 132 21.56 6.85 4.94
N LYS A 133 22.40 5.81 4.92
CA LYS A 133 23.85 6.02 4.99
C LYS A 133 24.34 6.38 3.59
#